data_AF-A0A4X2K0I7-F1
#
_entry.id   AF-A0A4X2K0I7-F1
#
_cell.length_a   1.000
_cell.length_b   1.000
_cell.length_c   1.000
_cell.angle_alpha   90.00
_cell.angle_beta   90.00
_cell.angle_gamma   90.00
#
_symmetry.space_group_name_H-M   'P 1'
#
loop_
_entity.id
_entity.type
_entity.pdbx_description
1 polymer ?
#
loop_
_entity_poly.entity_id
_entity_poly.type
_entity_poly.pdbx_seq_one_letter_code
_entity_poly.pdbx_strand_id
1 'polypeptide(L)'
;MEHSAVHLWVRTEPFIVGTLPLPPPAKFSLHYLRKISTYVRTRAREGGFPRLFWPTWRHIACGKLQLARDIAWLYFEIFDSLVPRTPEEHLEWAELVSSCTCEEDVEKQRSKLSVDTLQFLLFLYIQQLNKVSLRTSLIGEEWPSPRNRSASPDLTGKSICHNKTWNDCSHQAFVYNHLSNLLELLLDPEQLTDASHSTHKSLVSPEAVQALSFLIEGTVSKARKVYPLHELALWQPLHSESGFSKTSKTFSFSKLEAWLKCCLTTNPFGTSACLKTGKKLAWAQQVEGTTKRAKIACNTHVAPKIHRIVVMTQVYKQTLAKSSETLVGAHVKIHRCNESFIYLLSPLRSVTVEKCRSSTLVLGPVQTTLHLHSCDNVKVIAVCHRLSISSTTGCTFHVLTPTRPLLLSGNQMVTFGPFHTHYPMLEDHMAKTGLATVPNYWDKPMVVCREHDDARIFRLLSPCEFYVFVIPFEMEGDTTEIPGGLPPAYQKALSQREQKIHIWQKTVKEAGLTKDQRKQFQVLVENKFYEWLINTGQSQQLDSLVPPAAGSKQAAG
;
A
#
# COMPACT_ATOMS: atom_id res chain seq x y z
N MET A 1 -38.14 -23.62 -4.41
CA MET A 1 -37.09 -23.09 -5.31
C MET A 1 -36.20 -22.20 -4.46
N GLU A 2 -35.02 -22.66 -4.09
CA GLU A 2 -34.07 -21.85 -3.32
C GLU A 2 -33.65 -20.64 -4.19
N HIS A 3 -34.05 -19.43 -3.79
CA HIS A 3 -33.58 -18.22 -4.45
C HIS A 3 -32.05 -18.23 -4.46
N SER A 4 -31.44 -18.15 -5.65
CA SER A 4 -30.00 -18.04 -5.79
C SER A 4 -29.57 -16.67 -5.27
N ALA A 5 -29.31 -16.57 -3.96
CA ALA A 5 -28.95 -15.33 -3.31
C ALA A 5 -27.62 -14.81 -3.88
N VAL A 6 -27.63 -13.58 -4.39
CA VAL A 6 -26.43 -12.88 -4.84
C VAL A 6 -25.84 -12.15 -3.64
N HIS A 7 -24.53 -12.29 -3.47
CA HIS A 7 -23.79 -11.55 -2.47
C HIS A 7 -22.81 -10.63 -3.18
N LEU A 8 -23.00 -9.33 -3.01
CA LEU A 8 -22.10 -8.30 -3.50
C LEU A 8 -21.24 -7.79 -2.35
N TRP A 9 -20.03 -7.32 -2.64
CA TRP A 9 -19.19 -6.64 -1.67
C TRP A 9 -18.29 -5.60 -2.35
N VAL A 10 -17.78 -4.68 -1.55
CA VAL A 10 -16.86 -3.65 -2.01
C VAL A 10 -15.45 -4.22 -2.15
N ARG A 11 -14.83 -3.99 -3.30
CA ARG A 11 -13.42 -4.31 -3.59
C ARG A 11 -12.52 -3.46 -2.70
N THR A 12 -11.59 -4.09 -2.01
CA THR A 12 -10.67 -3.39 -1.10
C THR A 12 -9.53 -2.68 -1.83
N GLU A 13 -9.07 -3.24 -2.94
CA GLU A 13 -7.88 -2.76 -3.66
C GLU A 13 -7.97 -1.29 -4.13
N PRO A 14 -9.08 -0.79 -4.72
CA PRO A 14 -9.22 0.63 -5.05
C PRO A 14 -9.04 1.58 -3.87
N PHE A 15 -9.41 1.14 -2.67
CA PHE A 15 -9.28 1.94 -1.46
C PHE A 15 -7.87 1.80 -0.87
N ILE A 16 -7.40 0.57 -0.71
CA ILE A 16 -6.07 0.27 -0.16
C ILE A 16 -5.00 0.91 -1.06
N VAL A 17 -4.98 0.58 -2.35
CA VAL A 17 -3.90 1.07 -3.22
C VAL A 17 -4.23 2.45 -3.80
N GLY A 18 -5.50 2.80 -3.96
CA GLY A 18 -5.89 4.01 -4.70
C GLY A 18 -6.17 5.26 -3.86
N THR A 19 -6.65 5.14 -2.63
CA THR A 19 -7.04 6.32 -1.85
C THR A 19 -5.87 6.90 -1.07
N LEU A 20 -5.65 8.21 -1.22
CA LEU A 20 -4.66 8.92 -0.43
C LEU A 20 -5.26 9.24 0.96
N PRO A 21 -4.54 9.01 2.08
CA PRO A 21 -5.01 9.31 3.43
C PRO A 21 -4.92 10.81 3.74
N LEU A 22 -5.48 11.63 2.86
CA LEU A 22 -5.48 13.09 2.90
C LEU A 22 -6.90 13.60 2.68
N PRO A 23 -7.24 14.81 3.18
CA PRO A 23 -8.43 15.50 2.72
C PRO A 23 -8.40 15.63 1.19
N PRO A 24 -9.47 15.28 0.48
CA PRO A 24 -9.53 15.42 -0.96
C PRO A 24 -9.45 16.90 -1.36
N PRO A 25 -8.93 17.21 -2.56
CA PRO A 25 -9.04 18.55 -3.12
C PRO A 25 -10.50 19.03 -3.10
N ALA A 26 -10.73 20.29 -2.70
CA ALA A 26 -12.09 20.84 -2.56
C ALA A 26 -12.94 20.69 -3.83
N LYS A 27 -12.30 20.72 -5.01
CA LYS A 27 -12.94 20.58 -6.32
C LYS A 27 -13.08 19.13 -6.80
N PHE A 28 -12.94 18.13 -5.94
CA PHE A 28 -13.35 16.74 -6.23
C PHE A 28 -14.79 16.45 -5.79
N SER A 29 -15.60 17.48 -5.53
CA SER A 29 -17.01 17.29 -5.21
C SER A 29 -17.78 16.72 -6.41
N LEU A 30 -18.93 16.08 -6.14
CA LEU A 30 -19.80 15.50 -7.17
C LEU A 30 -20.12 16.49 -8.30
N HIS A 31 -20.35 17.75 -7.96
CA HIS A 31 -20.60 18.84 -8.91
C HIS A 31 -19.48 19.00 -9.93
N TYR A 32 -18.24 19.06 -9.49
CA TYR A 32 -17.10 19.22 -10.40
C TYR A 32 -16.84 17.95 -11.20
N LEU A 33 -16.96 16.77 -10.60
CA LEU A 33 -16.78 15.51 -11.33
C LEU A 33 -17.82 15.33 -12.43
N ARG A 34 -19.07 15.78 -12.21
CA ARG A 34 -20.08 15.85 -13.27
C ARG A 34 -19.70 16.80 -14.39
N LYS A 35 -19.21 18.00 -14.07
CA LYS A 35 -18.70 18.93 -15.09
C LYS A 35 -17.57 18.32 -15.92
N ILE A 36 -16.69 17.52 -15.30
CA ILE A 36 -15.66 16.77 -16.02
C ILE A 36 -16.30 15.73 -16.93
N SER A 37 -17.25 14.92 -16.42
CA SER A 37 -17.99 13.94 -17.23
C SER A 37 -18.65 14.59 -18.46
N THR A 38 -19.37 15.69 -18.27
CA THR A 38 -19.99 16.47 -19.36
C THR A 38 -18.94 16.97 -20.35
N TYR A 39 -17.89 17.63 -19.86
CA TYR A 39 -16.83 18.17 -20.72
C TYR A 39 -16.18 17.09 -21.59
N VAL A 40 -15.83 15.95 -20.99
CA VAL A 40 -15.16 14.84 -21.68
C VAL A 40 -16.10 14.18 -22.70
N ARG A 41 -17.37 13.98 -22.35
CA ARG A 41 -18.37 13.38 -23.25
C ARG A 41 -18.76 14.29 -24.42
N THR A 42 -18.83 15.61 -24.22
CA THR A 42 -19.08 16.55 -25.34
C THR A 42 -17.97 16.53 -26.39
N ARG A 43 -16.75 16.16 -25.99
CA ARG A 43 -15.59 15.99 -26.88
C ARG A 43 -15.34 14.54 -27.29
N ALA A 44 -16.35 13.68 -27.23
CA ALA A 44 -16.23 12.28 -27.65
C ALA A 44 -15.72 12.16 -29.11
N ARG A 45 -16.15 13.07 -30.00
CA ARG A 45 -15.71 13.10 -31.42
C ARG A 45 -14.22 13.42 -31.60
N GLU A 46 -13.60 14.07 -30.61
CA GLU A 46 -12.15 14.38 -30.58
C GLU A 46 -11.35 13.25 -29.91
N GLY A 47 -11.97 12.09 -29.66
CA GLY A 47 -11.35 10.98 -28.94
C GLY A 47 -11.31 11.16 -27.42
N GLY A 48 -12.07 12.12 -26.87
CA GLY A 48 -12.10 12.40 -25.43
C GLY A 48 -12.79 11.32 -24.59
N PHE A 49 -13.65 10.48 -25.18
CA PHE A 49 -14.41 9.44 -24.50
C PHE A 49 -14.48 8.18 -25.37
N PRO A 50 -14.36 6.95 -24.82
CA PRO A 50 -14.38 6.57 -23.40
C PRO A 50 -13.04 6.67 -22.66
N ARG A 51 -11.94 6.94 -23.37
CA ARG A 51 -10.59 7.01 -22.79
C ARG A 51 -10.16 8.46 -22.56
N LEU A 52 -9.76 8.77 -21.33
CA LEU A 52 -9.23 10.07 -20.96
C LEU A 52 -7.70 10.06 -21.03
N PHE A 53 -7.14 10.82 -21.96
CA PHE A 53 -5.68 10.96 -22.12
C PHE A 53 -5.06 11.94 -21.13
N TRP A 54 -3.79 11.72 -20.78
CA TRP A 54 -3.03 12.59 -19.87
C TRP A 54 -3.08 14.07 -20.24
N PRO A 55 -2.88 14.53 -21.50
CA PRO A 55 -2.93 15.95 -21.84
C PRO A 55 -4.29 16.59 -21.54
N THR A 56 -5.38 15.87 -21.81
CA THR A 56 -6.74 16.31 -21.52
C THR A 56 -6.98 16.39 -20.02
N TRP A 57 -6.57 15.37 -19.26
CA TRP A 57 -6.65 15.40 -17.80
C TRP A 57 -5.81 16.53 -17.21
N ARG A 58 -4.57 16.72 -17.66
CA ARG A 58 -3.69 17.81 -17.25
C ARG A 58 -4.34 19.18 -17.48
N HIS A 59 -4.95 19.39 -18.65
CA HIS A 59 -5.68 20.63 -18.95
C HIS A 59 -6.83 20.87 -17.97
N ILE A 60 -7.65 19.84 -17.70
CA ILE A 60 -8.78 19.93 -16.76
C ILE A 60 -8.28 20.16 -15.33
N ALA A 61 -7.35 19.35 -14.87
CA ALA A 61 -6.83 19.36 -13.50
C ALA A 61 -6.09 20.65 -13.18
N CYS A 62 -5.15 21.07 -14.03
CA CYS A 62 -4.36 22.28 -13.80
C CYS A 62 -5.16 23.55 -14.12
N GLY A 63 -5.92 23.56 -15.21
CA GLY A 63 -6.64 24.75 -15.66
C GLY A 63 -7.94 25.00 -14.88
N LYS A 64 -8.82 23.99 -14.79
CA LYS A 64 -10.16 24.14 -14.19
C LYS A 64 -10.15 23.82 -12.70
N LEU A 65 -9.50 22.72 -12.31
CA LEU A 65 -9.43 22.32 -10.90
C LEU A 65 -8.32 23.06 -10.13
N GLN A 66 -7.40 23.74 -10.82
CA GLN A 66 -6.27 24.46 -10.21
C GLN A 66 -5.39 23.55 -9.34
N LEU A 67 -5.25 22.28 -9.71
CA LEU A 67 -4.29 21.38 -9.09
C LEU A 67 -2.88 21.67 -9.61
N ALA A 68 -1.88 21.52 -8.75
CA ALA A 68 -0.50 21.51 -9.19
C ALA A 68 -0.26 20.34 -10.15
N ARG A 69 0.62 20.55 -11.15
CA ARG A 69 0.92 19.55 -12.19
C ARG A 69 1.30 18.19 -11.59
N ASP A 70 2.16 18.19 -10.59
CA ASP A 70 2.66 16.96 -9.96
C ASP A 70 1.55 16.22 -9.19
N ILE A 71 0.59 16.95 -8.61
CA ILE A 71 -0.58 16.36 -7.94
C ILE A 71 -1.58 15.80 -8.96
N ALA A 72 -1.78 16.49 -10.08
CA ALA A 72 -2.59 15.99 -11.18
C ALA A 72 -2.02 14.68 -11.76
N TRP A 73 -0.69 14.64 -11.94
CA TRP A 73 0.03 13.43 -12.37
C TRP A 73 -0.10 12.32 -11.33
N LEU A 74 0.09 12.63 -10.05
CA LEU A 74 -0.04 11.67 -8.97
C LEU A 74 -1.38 10.92 -9.02
N TYR A 75 -2.52 11.62 -9.15
CA TYR A 75 -3.81 10.94 -9.24
C TYR A 75 -3.95 10.07 -10.49
N PHE A 76 -3.40 10.52 -11.61
CA PHE A 76 -3.41 9.77 -12.86
C PHE A 76 -2.56 8.48 -12.74
N GLU A 77 -1.33 8.61 -12.24
CA GLU A 77 -0.37 7.52 -12.01
C GLU A 77 -0.90 6.51 -10.98
N ILE A 78 -1.51 6.97 -9.88
CA ILE A 78 -2.13 6.07 -8.89
C ILE A 78 -3.22 5.23 -9.57
N PHE A 79 -4.12 5.84 -10.34
CA PHE A 79 -5.17 5.09 -11.01
C PHE A 79 -4.61 4.15 -12.07
N ASP A 80 -3.63 4.59 -12.86
CA ASP A 80 -2.95 3.77 -13.86
C ASP A 80 -2.32 2.53 -13.22
N SER A 81 -1.75 2.65 -12.01
CA SER A 81 -1.18 1.53 -11.24
C SER A 81 -2.21 0.52 -10.71
N LEU A 82 -3.51 0.88 -10.67
CA LEU A 82 -4.60 -0.04 -10.30
C LEU A 82 -5.07 -0.88 -11.48
N VAL A 83 -4.74 -0.46 -12.71
CA VAL A 83 -5.10 -1.21 -13.92
C VAL A 83 -4.21 -2.45 -14.00
N PRO A 84 -4.78 -3.66 -14.19
CA PRO A 84 -3.98 -4.87 -14.35
C PRO A 84 -3.04 -4.74 -15.56
N ARG A 85 -1.74 -4.80 -15.30
CA ARG A 85 -0.67 -4.88 -16.30
C ARG A 85 0.23 -6.06 -16.01
N THR A 86 0.85 -6.59 -17.05
CA THR A 86 1.84 -7.66 -16.88
C THR A 86 3.15 -7.08 -16.34
N PRO A 87 3.97 -7.88 -15.64
CA PRO A 87 5.29 -7.43 -15.22
C PRO A 87 6.15 -6.90 -16.36
N GLU A 88 6.03 -7.49 -17.56
CA GLU A 88 6.77 -7.10 -18.75
C GLU A 88 6.40 -5.68 -19.20
N GLU A 89 5.12 -5.33 -19.24
CA GLU A 89 4.65 -3.97 -19.57
C GLU A 89 5.19 -2.92 -18.59
N HIS A 90 5.32 -3.27 -17.30
CA HIS A 90 5.93 -2.38 -16.31
C HIS A 90 7.43 -2.19 -16.54
N LEU A 91 8.15 -3.25 -16.91
CA LEU A 91 9.57 -3.19 -17.20
C LEU A 91 9.85 -2.39 -18.49
N GLU A 92 9.05 -2.60 -19.54
CA GLU A 92 9.11 -1.80 -20.77
C GLU A 92 8.89 -0.32 -20.49
N TRP A 93 7.90 0.02 -19.66
CA TRP A 93 7.68 1.40 -19.23
C TRP A 93 8.88 1.97 -18.47
N ALA A 94 9.48 1.19 -17.57
CA ALA A 94 10.65 1.61 -16.81
C ALA A 94 11.88 1.84 -17.72
N GLU A 95 12.07 1.02 -18.75
CA GLU A 95 13.10 1.20 -19.77
C GLU A 95 12.85 2.46 -20.61
N LEU A 96 11.61 2.69 -21.05
CA LEU A 96 11.23 3.90 -21.77
C LEU A 96 11.46 5.17 -20.96
N VAL A 97 11.15 5.16 -19.66
CA VAL A 97 11.37 6.32 -18.79
C VAL A 97 12.85 6.49 -18.46
N SER A 98 13.61 5.41 -18.27
CA SER A 98 15.04 5.50 -17.95
C SER A 98 15.90 5.97 -19.13
N SER A 99 15.46 5.70 -20.37
CA SER A 99 16.09 6.22 -21.59
C SER A 99 15.79 7.70 -21.87
N CYS A 100 14.82 8.31 -21.17
CA CYS A 100 14.52 9.73 -21.31
C CYS A 100 15.62 10.60 -20.69
N THR A 101 16.15 11.56 -21.47
CA THR A 101 17.27 12.43 -21.02
C THR A 101 16.80 13.69 -20.31
N CYS A 102 15.55 14.13 -20.56
CA CYS A 102 14.99 15.36 -20.02
C CYS A 102 13.51 15.19 -19.60
N GLU A 103 13.00 16.14 -18.80
CA GLU A 103 11.59 16.11 -18.36
C GLU A 103 10.60 16.20 -19.52
N GLU A 104 10.97 16.85 -20.63
CA GLU A 104 10.11 16.95 -21.81
C GLU A 104 9.91 15.60 -22.50
N ASP A 105 10.95 14.77 -22.56
CA ASP A 105 10.85 13.43 -23.14
C ASP A 105 9.95 12.52 -22.29
N VAL A 106 10.08 12.60 -20.97
CA VAL A 106 9.17 11.91 -20.04
C VAL A 106 7.73 12.37 -20.29
N GLU A 107 7.49 13.68 -20.43
CA GLU A 107 6.16 14.22 -20.71
C GLU A 107 5.60 13.77 -22.07
N LYS A 108 6.44 13.61 -23.09
CA LYS A 108 6.02 13.01 -24.38
C LYS A 108 5.57 11.57 -24.20
N GLN A 109 6.25 10.77 -23.38
CA GLN A 109 5.81 9.40 -23.09
C GLN A 109 4.51 9.40 -22.29
N ARG A 110 4.38 10.24 -21.26
CA ARG A 110 3.16 10.39 -20.45
C ARG A 110 1.95 10.78 -21.30
N SER A 111 2.15 11.60 -22.32
CA SER A 111 1.08 12.06 -23.22
C SER A 111 0.40 10.93 -24.01
N LYS A 112 1.06 9.77 -24.15
CA LYS A 112 0.49 8.58 -24.79
C LYS A 112 -0.43 7.78 -23.87
N LEU A 113 -0.37 8.02 -22.56
CA LEU A 113 -1.17 7.28 -21.60
C LEU A 113 -2.62 7.75 -21.58
N SER A 114 -3.52 6.79 -21.39
CA SER A 114 -4.95 7.04 -21.23
C SER A 114 -5.55 6.11 -20.19
N VAL A 115 -6.65 6.54 -19.59
CA VAL A 115 -7.40 5.79 -18.57
C VAL A 115 -8.86 5.68 -18.95
N ASP A 116 -9.58 4.69 -18.41
CA ASP A 116 -11.04 4.64 -18.55
C ASP A 116 -11.68 5.82 -17.83
N THR A 117 -12.46 6.63 -18.54
CA THR A 117 -12.98 7.89 -17.99
C THR A 117 -13.93 7.64 -16.82
N LEU A 118 -14.81 6.65 -16.92
CA LEU A 118 -15.84 6.41 -15.91
C LEU A 118 -15.22 5.84 -14.63
N GLN A 119 -14.33 4.85 -14.76
CA GLN A 119 -13.60 4.31 -13.63
C GLN A 119 -12.68 5.36 -12.98
N PHE A 120 -12.06 6.23 -13.78
CA PHE A 120 -11.25 7.33 -13.25
C PHE A 120 -12.11 8.34 -12.46
N LEU A 121 -13.31 8.68 -12.92
CA LEU A 121 -14.23 9.54 -12.17
C LEU A 121 -14.67 8.90 -10.85
N LEU A 122 -14.96 7.58 -10.84
CA LEU A 122 -15.22 6.84 -9.60
C LEU A 122 -14.01 6.88 -8.66
N PHE A 123 -12.80 6.68 -9.19
CA PHE A 123 -11.55 6.76 -8.45
C PHE A 123 -11.33 8.15 -7.81
N LEU A 124 -11.59 9.23 -8.54
CA LEU A 124 -11.51 10.59 -7.98
C LEU A 124 -12.56 10.82 -6.90
N TYR A 125 -13.76 10.26 -7.07
CA TYR A 125 -14.84 10.38 -6.09
C TYR A 125 -14.54 9.62 -4.79
N ILE A 126 -13.96 8.42 -4.84
CA ILE A 126 -13.64 7.65 -3.62
C ILE A 126 -12.57 8.33 -2.75
N GLN A 127 -11.81 9.29 -3.27
CA GLN A 127 -10.92 10.13 -2.45
C GLN A 127 -11.69 10.91 -1.37
N GLN A 128 -13.01 11.09 -1.53
CA GLN A 128 -13.89 11.67 -0.52
C GLN A 128 -14.00 10.85 0.77
N LEU A 129 -13.51 9.60 0.80
CA LEU A 129 -13.48 8.77 2.00
C LEU A 129 -12.82 9.49 3.20
N ASN A 130 -11.74 10.22 2.92
CA ASN A 130 -10.95 10.94 3.93
C ASN A 130 -11.40 12.39 4.12
N LYS A 131 -12.57 12.78 3.58
CA LYS A 131 -13.18 14.07 3.89
C LYS A 131 -13.55 14.15 5.37
N VAL A 132 -13.02 15.16 6.05
CA VAL A 132 -13.37 15.46 7.45
C VAL A 132 -14.83 15.91 7.51
N SER A 133 -15.65 15.19 8.29
CA SER A 133 -17.05 15.55 8.54
C SER A 133 -17.20 15.99 10.00
N LEU A 134 -17.54 17.26 10.22
CA LEU A 134 -17.75 17.81 11.57
C LEU A 134 -18.96 17.18 12.29
N ARG A 135 -19.90 16.58 11.56
CA ARG A 135 -21.05 15.86 12.16
C ARG A 135 -20.64 14.60 12.90
N THR A 136 -19.60 13.90 12.44
CA THR A 136 -19.06 12.71 13.13
C THR A 136 -18.24 13.06 14.36
N SER A 137 -17.78 14.32 14.50
CA SER A 137 -17.07 14.81 15.68
C SER A 137 -18.01 15.17 16.84
N LEU A 138 -19.30 15.34 16.57
CA LEU A 138 -20.34 15.68 17.55
C LEU A 138 -21.05 14.45 18.14
N ILE A 139 -20.79 13.25 17.61
CA ILE A 139 -21.10 11.99 18.30
C ILE A 139 -19.87 11.67 19.18
N GLY A 140 -19.53 12.63 20.03
CA GLY A 140 -18.53 12.54 21.06
C GLY A 140 -19.25 12.37 22.39
N GLU A 141 -18.99 11.24 23.02
CA GLU A 141 -19.09 11.03 24.46
C GLU A 141 -20.47 11.28 25.11
N GLU A 142 -21.24 10.19 25.25
CA GLU A 142 -22.25 10.10 26.30
C GLU A 142 -21.57 10.35 27.65
N TRP A 143 -21.97 11.44 28.31
CA TRP A 143 -21.66 11.72 29.71
C TRP A 143 -22.04 10.51 30.58
N PRO A 144 -21.21 10.07 31.54
CA PRO A 144 -21.52 8.91 32.38
C PRO A 144 -22.72 9.22 33.28
N SER A 145 -23.89 8.69 32.92
CA SER A 145 -25.07 8.64 33.79
C SER A 145 -24.87 7.56 34.87
N PRO A 146 -25.19 7.79 36.15
CA PRO A 146 -24.80 6.90 37.25
C PRO A 146 -25.49 5.53 37.32
N ARG A 147 -26.25 5.10 36.31
CA ARG A 147 -27.21 3.98 36.47
C ARG A 147 -27.03 2.70 35.66
N ASN A 148 -26.01 2.54 34.83
CA ASN A 148 -25.77 1.25 34.16
C ASN A 148 -24.34 0.72 34.38
N ARG A 149 -24.17 -0.12 35.41
CA ARG A 149 -23.00 -0.99 35.57
C ARG A 149 -23.20 -2.25 34.73
N SER A 150 -22.54 -2.34 33.57
CA SER A 150 -22.03 -3.60 33.00
C SER A 150 -21.35 -3.38 31.63
N ALA A 151 -20.08 -2.96 31.64
CA ALA A 151 -19.10 -3.23 30.57
C ALA A 151 -17.69 -2.91 31.10
N SER A 152 -16.75 -3.82 30.86
CA SER A 152 -15.34 -3.73 31.27
C SER A 152 -14.59 -2.55 30.63
N PRO A 153 -13.51 -2.04 31.25
CA PRO A 153 -12.94 -0.74 30.92
C PRO A 153 -11.99 -0.80 29.72
N ASP A 154 -12.36 -0.15 28.61
CA ASP A 154 -11.40 0.28 27.59
C ASP A 154 -11.03 1.75 27.86
N LEU A 155 -9.86 1.94 28.47
CA LEU A 155 -9.20 3.24 28.63
C LEU A 155 -8.47 3.61 27.34
N THR A 156 -9.06 4.45 26.48
CA THR A 156 -8.30 5.41 25.64
C THR A 156 -9.17 6.59 25.20
N GLY A 157 -9.28 7.60 26.06
CA GLY A 157 -9.63 8.96 25.65
C GLY A 157 -8.37 9.67 25.15
N LYS A 158 -8.28 9.89 23.83
CA LYS A 158 -7.58 11.00 23.15
C LYS A 158 -7.83 10.90 21.63
N SER A 159 -8.65 11.82 21.12
CA SER A 159 -9.08 12.00 19.73
C SER A 159 -7.91 12.20 18.76
N ILE A 160 -7.69 11.26 17.82
CA ILE A 160 -7.06 11.44 16.48
C ILE A 160 -7.67 10.38 15.53
N CYS A 161 -7.94 10.78 14.27
CA CYS A 161 -8.67 10.04 13.23
C CYS A 161 -8.59 8.50 13.28
N HIS A 162 -9.75 7.82 13.30
CA HIS A 162 -9.80 6.44 12.85
C HIS A 162 -9.53 6.42 11.33
N ASN A 163 -8.37 5.89 10.92
CA ASN A 163 -7.99 5.84 9.50
C ASN A 163 -8.96 4.93 8.72
N LYS A 164 -9.86 5.56 7.95
CA LYS A 164 -10.89 4.86 7.14
C LYS A 164 -10.29 4.12 5.96
N THR A 165 -9.11 4.55 5.49
CA THR A 165 -8.42 4.07 4.28
C THR A 165 -8.12 2.57 4.33
N TRP A 166 -7.87 2.00 5.51
CA TRP A 166 -7.41 0.62 5.67
C TRP A 166 -8.39 -0.28 6.42
N ASN A 167 -9.68 0.07 6.37
CA ASN A 167 -10.77 -0.62 7.06
C ASN A 167 -11.89 -0.96 6.06
N ASP A 168 -12.06 -2.27 5.80
CA ASP A 168 -13.05 -2.82 4.88
C ASP A 168 -14.50 -2.45 5.24
N CYS A 169 -14.83 -2.37 6.53
CA CYS A 169 -16.14 -1.90 6.99
C CYS A 169 -16.37 -0.42 6.64
N SER A 170 -15.32 0.40 6.70
CA SER A 170 -15.42 1.83 6.33
C SER A 170 -15.62 2.00 4.82
N HIS A 171 -14.98 1.16 4.01
CA HIS A 171 -15.16 1.14 2.55
C HIS A 171 -16.60 0.77 2.19
N GLN A 172 -17.13 -0.30 2.79
CA GLN A 172 -18.52 -0.72 2.59
C GLN A 172 -19.51 0.38 2.97
N ALA A 173 -19.35 0.96 4.17
CA ALA A 173 -20.22 2.05 4.64
C ALA A 173 -20.16 3.27 3.70
N PHE A 174 -18.97 3.63 3.20
CA PHE A 174 -18.81 4.72 2.25
C PHE A 174 -19.55 4.44 0.94
N VAL A 175 -19.33 3.28 0.32
CA VAL A 175 -20.00 2.94 -0.95
C VAL A 175 -21.52 2.87 -0.76
N TYR A 176 -22.00 2.25 0.32
CA TYR A 176 -23.43 2.15 0.60
C TYR A 176 -24.10 3.54 0.72
N ASN A 177 -23.50 4.44 1.51
CA ASN A 177 -24.03 5.77 1.74
C ASN A 177 -23.93 6.70 0.52
N HIS A 178 -22.94 6.48 -0.34
CA HIS A 178 -22.69 7.29 -1.52
C HIS A 178 -23.16 6.63 -2.83
N LEU A 179 -23.86 5.49 -2.77
CA LEU A 179 -24.20 4.71 -3.97
C LEU A 179 -25.02 5.49 -4.99
N SER A 180 -26.02 6.25 -4.54
CA SER A 180 -26.84 7.08 -5.42
C SER A 180 -25.97 8.09 -6.19
N ASN A 181 -25.10 8.81 -5.48
CA ASN A 181 -24.17 9.77 -6.10
C ASN A 181 -23.19 9.09 -7.07
N LEU A 182 -22.70 7.89 -6.75
CA LEU A 182 -21.82 7.10 -7.63
C LEU A 182 -22.56 6.72 -8.92
N LEU A 183 -23.81 6.26 -8.84
CA LEU A 183 -24.63 5.96 -10.01
C LEU A 183 -24.95 7.22 -10.81
N GLU A 184 -25.32 8.33 -10.15
CA GLU A 184 -25.60 9.60 -10.82
C GLU A 184 -24.37 10.17 -11.53
N LEU A 185 -23.16 9.90 -11.03
CA LEU A 185 -21.90 10.30 -11.69
C LEU A 185 -21.68 9.55 -13.01
N LEU A 186 -22.21 8.33 -13.12
CA LEU A 186 -22.05 7.46 -14.28
C LEU A 186 -23.15 7.65 -15.33
N LEU A 187 -24.25 8.32 -14.99
CA LEU A 187 -25.33 8.64 -15.93
C LEU A 187 -24.84 9.54 -17.07
N ASP A 188 -25.53 9.46 -18.20
CA ASP A 188 -25.33 10.41 -19.29
C ASP A 188 -25.77 11.82 -18.86
N PRO A 189 -24.99 12.87 -19.16
CA PRO A 189 -25.29 14.23 -18.70
C PRO A 189 -26.69 14.74 -19.08
N GLU A 190 -27.22 14.28 -20.21
CA GLU A 190 -28.55 14.66 -20.73
C GLU A 190 -29.70 14.10 -19.89
N GLN A 191 -29.45 13.07 -19.07
CA GLN A 191 -30.47 12.44 -18.22
C GLN A 191 -30.60 13.11 -16.84
N LEU A 192 -29.75 14.08 -16.53
CA LEU A 192 -29.78 14.80 -15.26
C LEU A 192 -30.68 16.04 -15.42
N THR A 193 -31.50 16.29 -14.39
CA THR A 193 -32.30 17.52 -14.31
C THR A 193 -31.43 18.77 -14.16
N ASP A 194 -31.99 19.97 -14.33
CA ASP A 194 -31.28 21.24 -14.07
C ASP A 194 -30.74 21.33 -12.63
N ALA A 195 -31.40 20.66 -11.68
CA ALA A 195 -30.94 20.51 -10.30
C ALA A 195 -29.84 19.44 -10.10
N SER A 196 -29.38 18.82 -11.19
CA SER A 196 -28.36 17.76 -11.22
C SER A 196 -28.75 16.50 -10.43
N HIS A 197 -30.02 16.14 -10.42
CA HIS A 197 -30.51 14.89 -9.81
C HIS A 197 -31.04 13.94 -10.87
N SER A 198 -30.89 12.63 -10.61
CA SER A 198 -31.56 11.61 -11.41
C SER A 198 -33.09 11.67 -11.19
N THR A 199 -33.83 11.13 -12.15
CA THR A 199 -35.28 10.98 -12.04
C THR A 199 -35.62 9.49 -11.93
N HIS A 200 -36.84 9.17 -11.49
CA HIS A 200 -37.33 7.78 -11.50
C HIS A 200 -37.31 7.11 -12.89
N LYS A 201 -37.18 7.90 -13.97
CA LYS A 201 -37.09 7.43 -15.36
C LYS A 201 -35.66 7.30 -15.88
N SER A 202 -34.64 7.70 -15.10
CA SER A 202 -33.25 7.64 -15.54
C SER A 202 -32.82 6.18 -15.79
N LEU A 203 -32.06 5.98 -16.86
CA LEU A 203 -31.60 4.70 -17.34
C LEU A 203 -30.07 4.63 -17.26
N VAL A 204 -29.56 3.60 -16.59
CA VAL A 204 -28.13 3.35 -16.46
C VAL A 204 -27.69 2.41 -17.58
N SER A 205 -26.62 2.78 -18.30
CA SER A 205 -26.09 1.97 -19.38
C SER A 205 -25.28 0.76 -18.86
N PRO A 206 -25.12 -0.31 -19.65
CA PRO A 206 -24.26 -1.43 -19.29
C PRO A 206 -22.80 -1.02 -19.02
N GLU A 207 -22.27 -0.04 -19.75
CA GLU A 207 -20.91 0.48 -19.60
C GLU A 207 -20.73 1.18 -18.23
N ALA A 208 -21.76 1.89 -17.76
CA ALA A 208 -21.77 2.46 -16.41
C ALA A 208 -21.72 1.37 -15.33
N VAL A 209 -22.48 0.27 -15.47
CA VAL A 209 -22.42 -0.86 -14.53
C VAL A 209 -21.07 -1.59 -14.61
N GLN A 210 -20.49 -1.67 -15.80
CA GLN A 210 -19.12 -2.18 -16.00
C GLN A 210 -18.08 -1.31 -15.29
N ALA A 211 -18.19 0.02 -15.39
CA ALA A 211 -17.34 0.93 -14.64
C ALA A 211 -17.50 0.76 -13.12
N LEU A 212 -18.73 0.56 -12.62
CA LEU A 212 -18.98 0.30 -11.20
C LEU A 212 -18.37 -1.02 -10.70
N SER A 213 -18.05 -1.96 -11.60
CA SER A 213 -17.31 -3.19 -11.28
C SER A 213 -15.87 -2.91 -10.81
N PHE A 214 -15.37 -1.69 -11.01
CA PHE A 214 -14.14 -1.21 -10.39
C PHE A 214 -14.24 -1.21 -8.85
N LEU A 215 -15.42 -0.91 -8.29
CA LEU A 215 -15.64 -0.80 -6.84
C LEU A 215 -16.36 -2.00 -6.23
N ILE A 216 -17.19 -2.69 -6.99
CA ILE A 216 -18.07 -3.75 -6.49
C ILE A 216 -17.87 -5.02 -7.30
N GLU A 217 -17.81 -6.15 -6.60
CA GLU A 217 -17.82 -7.49 -7.20
C GLU A 217 -18.72 -8.39 -6.36
N GLY A 218 -18.92 -9.63 -6.78
CA GLY A 218 -19.77 -10.54 -6.03
C GLY A 218 -19.65 -12.00 -6.42
N THR A 219 -20.52 -12.79 -5.81
CA THR A 219 -20.73 -14.19 -6.16
C THR A 219 -22.21 -14.54 -6.11
N VAL A 220 -22.55 -15.61 -6.82
CA VAL A 220 -23.83 -16.30 -6.69
C VAL A 220 -23.68 -17.37 -5.61
N SER A 221 -24.65 -17.50 -4.70
CA SER A 221 -24.66 -18.52 -3.64
C SER A 221 -24.24 -19.90 -4.16
N LYS A 222 -23.38 -20.59 -3.40
CA LYS A 222 -22.72 -21.88 -3.72
C LYS A 222 -21.58 -21.83 -4.76
N ALA A 223 -21.38 -20.72 -5.48
CA ALA A 223 -20.21 -20.56 -6.37
C ALA A 223 -18.99 -20.01 -5.60
N ARG A 224 -17.85 -20.71 -5.65
CA ARG A 224 -16.56 -20.21 -5.14
C ARG A 224 -15.91 -19.17 -6.06
N LYS A 225 -16.52 -18.88 -7.22
CA LYS A 225 -15.98 -17.98 -8.23
C LYS A 225 -16.47 -16.56 -7.99
N VAL A 226 -15.55 -15.61 -8.00
CA VAL A 226 -15.85 -14.18 -7.94
C VAL A 226 -16.12 -13.68 -9.36
N TYR A 227 -17.18 -12.89 -9.50
CA TYR A 227 -17.60 -12.29 -10.75
C TYR A 227 -17.63 -10.76 -10.62
N PRO A 228 -17.27 -10.01 -11.68
CA PRO A 228 -17.46 -8.57 -11.68
C PRO A 228 -18.95 -8.22 -11.67
N LEU A 229 -19.30 -7.05 -11.12
CA LEU A 229 -20.69 -6.64 -10.93
C LEU A 229 -21.53 -6.69 -12.21
N HIS A 230 -20.99 -6.24 -13.34
CA HIS A 230 -21.74 -6.17 -14.60
C HIS A 230 -22.16 -7.55 -15.13
N GLU A 231 -21.33 -8.58 -14.96
CA GLU A 231 -21.69 -9.96 -15.33
C GLU A 231 -22.86 -10.47 -14.49
N LEU A 232 -22.85 -10.19 -13.18
CA LEU A 232 -23.93 -10.56 -12.27
C LEU A 232 -25.22 -9.78 -12.58
N ALA A 233 -25.11 -8.47 -12.81
CA ALA A 233 -26.26 -7.62 -13.10
C ALA A 233 -26.95 -7.99 -14.42
N LEU A 234 -26.18 -8.47 -15.41
CA LEU A 234 -26.66 -8.96 -16.71
C LEU A 234 -27.07 -10.44 -16.70
N TRP A 235 -26.95 -11.13 -15.56
CA TRP A 235 -27.33 -12.54 -15.49
C TRP A 235 -28.85 -12.70 -15.57
N GLN A 236 -29.33 -13.52 -16.52
CA GLN A 236 -30.75 -13.61 -16.89
C GLN A 236 -31.71 -13.83 -15.71
N PRO A 237 -31.42 -14.68 -14.71
CA PRO A 237 -32.31 -14.89 -13.57
C PRO A 237 -32.54 -13.64 -12.72
N LEU A 238 -31.63 -12.66 -12.78
CA LEU A 238 -31.64 -11.46 -11.95
C LEU A 238 -32.17 -10.23 -12.68
N HIS A 239 -32.54 -10.31 -13.96
CA HIS A 239 -32.96 -9.12 -14.74
C HIS A 239 -34.12 -8.35 -14.11
N SER A 240 -35.08 -9.06 -13.51
CA SER A 240 -36.20 -8.43 -12.80
C SER A 240 -35.75 -7.68 -11.55
N GLU A 241 -34.82 -8.25 -10.80
CA GLU A 241 -34.29 -7.70 -9.54
C GLU A 241 -33.30 -6.56 -9.80
N SER A 242 -32.31 -6.77 -10.68
CA SER A 242 -31.31 -5.77 -11.07
C SER A 242 -31.92 -4.60 -11.86
N GLY A 243 -33.14 -4.77 -12.38
CA GLY A 243 -33.85 -3.75 -13.14
C GLY A 243 -33.40 -3.64 -14.60
N PHE A 244 -32.76 -4.68 -15.14
CA PHE A 244 -32.34 -4.74 -16.54
C PHE A 244 -33.53 -4.98 -17.48
N SER A 245 -33.64 -4.17 -18.53
CA SER A 245 -34.63 -4.32 -19.58
C SER A 245 -33.98 -4.84 -20.86
N LYS A 246 -34.43 -6.00 -21.34
CA LYS A 246 -33.95 -6.58 -22.62
C LYS A 246 -34.30 -5.70 -23.82
N THR A 247 -35.40 -4.95 -23.75
CA THR A 247 -35.89 -4.11 -24.85
C THR A 247 -35.02 -2.86 -25.01
N SER A 248 -34.74 -2.15 -23.91
CA SER A 248 -33.93 -0.93 -23.96
C SER A 248 -32.42 -1.21 -23.82
N LYS A 249 -32.04 -2.43 -23.44
CA LYS A 249 -30.67 -2.83 -23.10
C LYS A 249 -30.03 -1.95 -22.01
N THR A 250 -30.86 -1.46 -21.09
CA THR A 250 -30.45 -0.57 -19.99
C THR A 250 -31.05 -1.00 -18.66
N PHE A 251 -30.53 -0.45 -17.57
CA PHE A 251 -31.01 -0.67 -16.21
C PHE A 251 -31.86 0.50 -15.74
N SER A 252 -32.95 0.22 -15.03
CA SER A 252 -33.67 1.27 -14.29
C SER A 252 -32.83 1.73 -13.10
N PHE A 253 -32.58 3.04 -12.99
CA PHE A 253 -31.76 3.62 -11.91
C PHE A 253 -32.23 3.21 -10.51
N SER A 254 -33.52 3.38 -10.22
CA SER A 254 -34.09 3.12 -8.89
C SER A 254 -34.06 1.63 -8.52
N LYS A 255 -34.36 0.74 -9.47
CA LYS A 255 -34.31 -0.71 -9.26
C LYS A 255 -32.88 -1.17 -9.04
N LEU A 256 -31.93 -0.70 -9.86
CA LEU A 256 -30.52 -1.03 -9.73
C LEU A 256 -29.96 -0.57 -8.38
N GLU A 257 -30.24 0.68 -7.97
CA GLU A 257 -29.79 1.20 -6.67
C GLU A 257 -30.34 0.35 -5.50
N ALA A 258 -31.64 0.03 -5.53
CA ALA A 258 -32.27 -0.77 -4.50
C ALA A 258 -31.68 -2.20 -4.43
N TRP A 259 -31.49 -2.83 -5.59
CA TRP A 259 -30.89 -4.16 -5.68
C TRP A 259 -29.46 -4.19 -5.14
N LEU A 260 -28.62 -3.23 -5.57
CA LEU A 260 -27.25 -3.10 -5.08
C LEU A 260 -27.20 -2.93 -3.56
N LYS A 261 -28.07 -2.07 -2.98
CA LYS A 261 -28.16 -1.90 -1.52
C LYS A 261 -28.60 -3.16 -0.79
N CYS A 262 -29.55 -3.91 -1.36
CA CYS A 262 -30.07 -5.14 -0.79
C CYS A 262 -29.02 -6.26 -0.79
N CYS A 263 -28.23 -6.38 -1.86
CA CYS A 263 -27.24 -7.44 -2.01
C CYS A 263 -25.86 -7.11 -1.43
N LEU A 264 -25.60 -5.86 -1.01
CA LEU A 264 -24.29 -5.44 -0.49
C LEU A 264 -24.05 -5.99 0.92
N THR A 265 -23.10 -6.91 1.02
CA THR A 265 -22.66 -7.57 2.25
C THR A 265 -21.23 -7.17 2.62
N THR A 266 -20.77 -7.64 3.79
CA THR A 266 -19.37 -7.51 4.21
C THR A 266 -18.43 -8.28 3.29
N ASN A 267 -17.28 -7.69 2.97
CA ASN A 267 -16.29 -8.36 2.11
C ASN A 267 -15.79 -9.68 2.75
N PRO A 268 -16.02 -10.85 2.12
CA PRO A 268 -15.63 -12.14 2.67
C PRO A 268 -14.11 -12.39 2.67
N PHE A 269 -13.36 -11.58 1.92
CA PHE A 269 -11.90 -11.67 1.81
C PHE A 269 -11.18 -10.49 2.47
N GLY A 270 -11.90 -9.53 3.05
CA GLY A 270 -11.35 -8.34 3.68
C GLY A 270 -10.57 -8.62 4.97
N THR A 271 -9.94 -7.57 5.53
CA THR A 271 -9.18 -7.65 6.78
C THR A 271 -10.00 -8.14 7.96
N SER A 272 -11.27 -7.73 8.05
CA SER A 272 -12.17 -8.11 9.14
C SER A 272 -12.54 -9.59 9.06
N ALA A 273 -12.80 -10.10 7.85
CA ALA A 273 -13.03 -11.52 7.63
C ALA A 273 -11.77 -12.35 7.92
N CYS A 274 -10.60 -11.91 7.42
CA CYS A 274 -9.32 -12.58 7.66
C CYS A 274 -8.99 -12.72 9.16
N LEU A 275 -9.29 -11.71 9.98
CA LEU A 275 -9.05 -11.78 11.43
C LEU A 275 -10.05 -12.69 12.16
N LYS A 276 -11.28 -12.81 11.67
CA LYS A 276 -12.35 -13.61 12.30
C LYS A 276 -12.27 -15.09 11.92
N THR A 277 -12.15 -15.38 10.63
CA THR A 277 -12.27 -16.74 10.06
C THR A 277 -11.01 -17.21 9.34
N GLY A 278 -9.98 -16.36 9.19
CA GLY A 278 -8.74 -16.72 8.53
C GLY A 278 -7.92 -17.78 9.28
N LYS A 279 -7.06 -18.49 8.55
CA LYS A 279 -6.14 -19.47 9.09
C LYS A 279 -5.11 -18.74 9.93
N LYS A 280 -5.01 -19.09 11.21
CA LYS A 280 -3.97 -18.58 12.10
C LYS A 280 -2.65 -19.24 11.76
N LEU A 281 -1.63 -18.44 11.50
CA LEU A 281 -0.30 -18.95 11.15
C LEU A 281 0.57 -19.12 12.39
N ALA A 282 1.30 -20.23 12.42
CA ALA A 282 2.32 -20.54 13.39
C ALA A 282 3.68 -20.23 12.77
N TRP A 283 4.11 -18.97 12.77
CA TRP A 283 5.49 -18.69 12.38
C TRP A 283 6.36 -18.93 13.61
N ALA A 284 7.32 -19.85 13.46
CA ALA A 284 8.16 -20.31 14.55
C ALA A 284 8.92 -19.12 15.17
N GLN A 285 8.89 -19.08 16.49
CA GLN A 285 9.58 -18.12 17.33
C GLN A 285 11.06 -18.54 17.39
N GLN A 286 12.00 -17.68 16.99
CA GLN A 286 13.43 -17.96 17.18
C GLN A 286 13.91 -17.67 18.62
N VAL A 287 13.00 -17.55 19.59
CA VAL A 287 13.33 -17.22 20.98
C VAL A 287 12.59 -18.17 21.91
N GLU A 288 13.31 -18.93 22.76
CA GLU A 288 12.70 -19.66 23.88
C GLU A 288 12.16 -18.67 24.93
N GLY A 289 10.89 -18.81 25.31
CA GLY A 289 10.28 -18.02 26.38
C GLY A 289 8.76 -17.83 26.27
N THR A 290 8.14 -17.45 27.39
CA THR A 290 6.69 -17.19 27.59
C THR A 290 6.15 -15.96 26.84
N THR A 291 6.85 -15.46 25.82
CA THR A 291 6.41 -14.28 25.07
C THR A 291 5.12 -14.59 24.31
N LYS A 292 4.16 -13.65 24.32
CA LYS A 292 2.89 -13.82 23.62
C LYS A 292 3.17 -14.04 22.13
N ARG A 293 2.70 -15.17 21.60
CA ARG A 293 2.85 -15.55 20.20
C ARG A 293 2.29 -14.48 19.26
N ALA A 294 3.06 -14.15 18.21
CA ALA A 294 2.62 -13.23 17.16
C ALA A 294 1.25 -13.65 16.60
N LYS A 295 0.32 -12.69 16.50
CA LYS A 295 -1.02 -12.94 15.95
C LYS A 295 -0.98 -12.72 14.44
N ILE A 296 -0.87 -13.81 13.69
CA ILE A 296 -0.82 -13.77 12.24
C ILE A 296 -2.00 -14.56 11.70
N ALA A 297 -2.77 -13.95 10.81
CA ALA A 297 -3.90 -14.57 10.14
C ALA A 297 -3.77 -14.39 8.62
N CYS A 298 -4.18 -15.40 7.86
CA CYS A 298 -4.26 -15.30 6.40
C CYS A 298 -5.55 -15.90 5.85
N ASN A 299 -5.97 -15.42 4.69
CA ASN A 299 -7.11 -15.96 3.94
C ASN A 299 -6.68 -16.78 2.71
N THR A 300 -5.39 -17.00 2.50
CA THR A 300 -4.82 -17.55 1.24
C THR A 300 -5.33 -18.93 0.84
N HIS A 301 -5.84 -19.69 1.80
CA HIS A 301 -6.43 -21.02 1.64
C HIS A 301 -7.84 -20.99 1.02
N VAL A 302 -8.54 -19.86 1.10
CA VAL A 302 -9.92 -19.69 0.60
C VAL A 302 -10.06 -18.56 -0.42
N ALA A 303 -9.17 -17.56 -0.38
CA ALA A 303 -9.24 -16.39 -1.23
C ALA A 303 -8.60 -16.67 -2.61
N PRO A 304 -9.23 -16.19 -3.71
CA PRO A 304 -8.57 -16.11 -5.01
C PRO A 304 -7.28 -15.28 -4.92
N LYS A 305 -6.34 -15.49 -5.86
CA LYS A 305 -5.00 -14.86 -5.84
C LYS A 305 -5.03 -13.35 -5.58
N ILE A 306 -5.94 -12.63 -6.24
CA ILE A 306 -6.08 -11.16 -6.17
C ILE A 306 -6.55 -10.69 -4.78
N HIS A 307 -7.25 -11.53 -4.02
CA HIS A 307 -7.82 -11.15 -2.71
C HIS A 307 -7.04 -11.74 -1.53
N ARG A 308 -5.80 -12.21 -1.76
CA ARG A 308 -4.96 -12.75 -0.71
C ARG A 308 -4.54 -11.64 0.26
N ILE A 309 -4.80 -11.85 1.54
CA ILE A 309 -4.43 -10.94 2.63
C ILE A 309 -3.71 -11.74 3.71
N VAL A 310 -2.65 -11.14 4.24
CA VAL A 310 -1.95 -11.59 5.44
C VAL A 310 -1.94 -10.44 6.45
N VAL A 311 -2.53 -10.66 7.62
CA VAL A 311 -2.55 -9.68 8.70
C VAL A 311 -1.67 -10.16 9.82
N MET A 312 -0.65 -9.39 10.18
CA MET A 312 0.20 -9.61 11.34
C MET A 312 0.03 -8.47 12.33
N THR A 313 -0.23 -8.83 13.59
CA THR A 313 -0.45 -7.85 14.63
C THR A 313 0.17 -8.23 15.96
N GLN A 314 0.56 -7.20 16.72
CA GLN A 314 1.08 -7.36 18.08
C GLN A 314 2.33 -8.25 18.16
N VAL A 315 3.20 -8.17 17.15
CA VAL A 315 4.55 -8.75 17.22
C VAL A 315 5.38 -7.88 18.15
N TYR A 316 5.94 -8.45 19.21
CA TYR A 316 6.66 -7.70 20.22
C TYR A 316 7.94 -8.42 20.61
N LYS A 317 9.09 -7.74 20.54
CA LYS A 317 10.41 -8.27 20.90
C LYS A 317 10.74 -9.60 20.21
N GLN A 318 10.36 -9.73 18.95
CA GLN A 318 10.52 -10.95 18.18
C GLN A 318 11.19 -10.67 16.83
N THR A 319 11.97 -11.64 16.38
CA THR A 319 12.49 -11.71 15.02
C THR A 319 11.67 -12.72 14.23
N LEU A 320 10.99 -12.25 13.18
CA LEU A 320 10.18 -13.06 12.29
C LEU A 320 10.77 -12.99 10.89
N ALA A 321 11.14 -14.14 10.33
CA ALA A 321 11.60 -14.24 8.96
C ALA A 321 10.78 -15.26 8.20
N LYS A 322 10.26 -14.85 7.04
CA LYS A 322 9.44 -15.71 6.20
C LYS A 322 9.67 -15.40 4.73
N SER A 323 9.98 -16.46 3.98
CA SER A 323 9.76 -16.57 2.54
C SER A 323 8.73 -17.68 2.32
N SER A 324 7.64 -17.43 1.58
CA SER A 324 6.57 -18.41 1.40
C SER A 324 5.60 -18.03 0.28
N GLU A 325 5.06 -19.04 -0.40
CA GLU A 325 3.90 -18.94 -1.31
C GLU A 325 2.66 -18.28 -0.70
N THR A 326 2.52 -18.27 0.62
CA THR A 326 1.43 -17.56 1.31
C THR A 326 1.55 -16.03 1.17
N LEU A 327 2.77 -15.51 1.03
CA LEU A 327 3.02 -14.08 0.87
C LEU A 327 3.00 -13.63 -0.58
N VAL A 328 3.25 -14.55 -1.53
CA VAL A 328 3.31 -14.24 -2.96
C VAL A 328 2.01 -13.62 -3.45
N GLY A 329 2.10 -12.35 -3.87
CA GLY A 329 0.97 -11.56 -4.37
C GLY A 329 -0.08 -11.20 -3.31
N ALA A 330 0.23 -11.32 -2.02
CA ALA A 330 -0.70 -10.97 -0.95
C ALA A 330 -0.61 -9.47 -0.58
N HIS A 331 -1.73 -8.91 -0.13
CA HIS A 331 -1.76 -7.65 0.60
C HIS A 331 -1.38 -7.91 2.07
N VAL A 332 -0.30 -7.31 2.54
CA VAL A 332 0.20 -7.53 3.90
C VAL A 332 -0.14 -6.33 4.78
N LYS A 333 -0.78 -6.59 5.93
CA LYS A 333 -1.05 -5.58 6.96
C LYS A 333 -0.23 -5.87 8.22
N ILE A 334 0.71 -4.99 8.54
CA ILE A 334 1.56 -5.04 9.74
C ILE A 334 1.04 -4.00 10.73
N HIS A 335 0.53 -4.43 11.89
CA HIS A 335 -0.20 -3.54 12.78
C HIS A 335 0.18 -3.71 14.26
N ARG A 336 0.53 -2.61 14.94
CA ARG A 336 0.90 -2.62 16.38
C ARG A 336 2.09 -3.53 16.69
N CYS A 337 3.10 -3.57 15.82
CA CYS A 337 4.35 -4.29 16.09
C CYS A 337 5.34 -3.37 16.82
N ASN A 338 6.06 -3.87 17.80
CA ASN A 338 6.98 -3.07 18.61
C ASN A 338 8.30 -3.81 18.88
N GLU A 339 9.43 -3.10 18.82
CA GLU A 339 10.77 -3.64 19.15
C GLU A 339 11.07 -4.96 18.42
N SER A 340 10.68 -5.08 17.14
CA SER A 340 10.72 -6.34 16.39
C SER A 340 11.48 -6.22 15.07
N PHE A 341 12.04 -7.34 14.62
CA PHE A 341 12.65 -7.46 13.30
C PHE A 341 11.77 -8.36 12.43
N ILE A 342 11.27 -7.85 11.31
CA ILE A 342 10.31 -8.57 10.46
C ILE A 342 10.87 -8.61 9.04
N TYR A 343 11.16 -9.81 8.55
CA TYR A 343 11.67 -10.11 7.22
C TYR A 343 10.62 -10.86 6.42
N LEU A 344 10.03 -10.22 5.40
CA LEU A 344 9.05 -10.81 4.50
C LEU A 344 9.64 -10.87 3.09
N LEU A 345 10.46 -11.87 2.83
CA LEU A 345 11.31 -11.96 1.65
C LEU A 345 10.58 -12.70 0.50
N SER A 346 9.45 -12.15 0.08
CA SER A 346 8.62 -12.68 -1.02
C SER A 346 8.04 -11.54 -1.87
N PRO A 347 7.62 -11.78 -3.13
CA PRO A 347 6.92 -10.78 -3.93
C PRO A 347 5.57 -10.41 -3.30
N LEU A 348 5.36 -9.15 -2.93
CA LEU A 348 4.14 -8.69 -2.24
C LEU A 348 3.28 -7.84 -3.18
N ARG A 349 1.95 -7.89 -3.03
CA ARG A 349 1.05 -7.03 -3.81
C ARG A 349 1.07 -5.60 -3.28
N SER A 350 0.79 -5.43 -1.98
CA SER A 350 0.87 -4.16 -1.26
C SER A 350 1.21 -4.41 0.20
N VAL A 351 1.76 -3.39 0.89
CA VAL A 351 2.06 -3.48 2.32
C VAL A 351 1.57 -2.24 3.05
N THR A 352 0.82 -2.44 4.14
CA THR A 352 0.37 -1.37 5.03
C THR A 352 0.94 -1.60 6.42
N VAL A 353 1.73 -0.64 6.91
CA VAL A 353 2.36 -0.66 8.24
C VAL A 353 1.72 0.42 9.10
N GLU A 354 1.04 0.01 10.16
CA GLU A 354 0.28 0.91 11.04
C GLU A 354 0.68 0.76 12.50
N LYS A 355 0.84 1.87 13.22
CA LYS A 355 1.01 1.89 14.69
C LYS A 355 2.21 1.06 15.16
N CYS A 356 3.27 0.99 14.37
CA CYS A 356 4.48 0.22 14.70
C CYS A 356 5.56 1.12 15.33
N ARG A 357 6.37 0.56 16.22
CA ARG A 357 7.39 1.32 16.97
C ARG A 357 8.73 0.58 17.05
N SER A 358 9.84 1.31 16.98
CA SER A 358 11.20 0.80 17.23
C SER A 358 11.48 -0.54 16.52
N SER A 359 11.02 -0.70 15.28
CA SER A 359 11.05 -1.99 14.56
C SER A 359 11.78 -1.86 13.23
N THR A 360 12.42 -2.93 12.77
CA THR A 360 13.04 -3.01 11.44
C THR A 360 12.25 -3.95 10.56
N LEU A 361 11.81 -3.44 9.40
CA LEU A 361 11.02 -4.16 8.43
C LEU A 361 11.82 -4.32 7.15
N VAL A 362 12.11 -5.56 6.77
CA VAL A 362 12.78 -5.92 5.51
C VAL A 362 11.78 -6.64 4.63
N LEU A 363 11.46 -6.05 3.49
CA LEU A 363 10.39 -6.53 2.62
C LEU A 363 10.98 -6.90 1.25
N GLY A 364 10.48 -7.99 0.68
CA GLY A 364 10.63 -8.27 -0.74
C GLY A 364 9.90 -7.22 -1.59
N PRO A 365 10.08 -7.27 -2.92
CA PRO A 365 9.49 -6.32 -3.87
C PRO A 365 7.98 -6.18 -3.69
N VAL A 366 7.54 -4.92 -3.51
CA VAL A 366 6.13 -4.56 -3.32
C VAL A 366 5.58 -3.96 -4.61
N GLN A 367 4.76 -4.74 -5.33
CA GLN A 367 4.31 -4.44 -6.69
C GLN A 367 3.57 -3.10 -6.81
N THR A 368 2.71 -2.75 -5.85
CA THR A 368 1.84 -1.55 -5.98
C THR A 368 2.26 -0.44 -5.05
N THR A 369 2.19 -0.66 -3.73
CA THR A 369 2.43 0.41 -2.78
C THR A 369 2.76 -0.09 -1.38
N LEU A 370 3.65 0.66 -0.73
CA LEU A 370 4.04 0.53 0.67
C LEU A 370 3.57 1.78 1.42
N HIS A 371 2.71 1.59 2.41
CA HIS A 371 2.14 2.66 3.23
C HIS A 371 2.62 2.56 4.67
N LEU A 372 3.17 3.65 5.21
CA LEU A 372 3.46 3.82 6.63
C LEU A 372 2.56 4.87 7.25
N HIS A 373 1.92 4.51 8.37
CA HIS A 373 1.00 5.38 9.09
C HIS A 373 1.12 5.25 10.60
N SER A 374 1.24 6.38 11.31
CA SER A 374 1.29 6.41 12.78
C SER A 374 2.45 5.57 13.36
N CYS A 375 3.64 5.63 12.76
CA CYS A 375 4.80 4.83 13.16
C CYS A 375 5.91 5.68 13.76
N ASP A 376 6.66 5.12 14.72
CA ASP A 376 7.71 5.82 15.45
C ASP A 376 9.01 5.01 15.46
N ASN A 377 10.13 5.62 15.07
CA ASN A 377 11.45 4.99 15.03
C ASN A 377 11.45 3.65 14.27
N VAL A 378 10.77 3.59 13.11
CA VAL A 378 10.71 2.38 12.27
C VAL A 378 11.71 2.50 11.12
N LYS A 379 12.51 1.45 10.91
CA LYS A 379 13.38 1.31 9.73
C LYS A 379 12.71 0.41 8.71
N VAL A 380 12.60 0.85 7.46
CA VAL A 380 12.03 0.06 6.37
C VAL A 380 13.02 -0.08 5.24
N ILE A 381 13.25 -1.31 4.80
CA ILE A 381 14.15 -1.68 3.70
C ILE A 381 13.30 -2.43 2.67
N ALA A 382 13.02 -1.83 1.52
CA ALA A 382 12.09 -2.40 0.54
C ALA A 382 12.30 -1.86 -0.88
N VAL A 383 12.09 -2.72 -1.87
CA VAL A 383 11.81 -2.30 -3.25
C VAL A 383 10.29 -2.13 -3.38
N CYS A 384 9.81 -1.00 -3.91
CA CYS A 384 8.37 -0.79 -4.06
C CYS A 384 8.03 0.15 -5.22
N HIS A 385 6.88 -0.05 -5.86
CA HIS A 385 6.44 0.87 -6.92
C HIS A 385 6.16 2.27 -6.37
N ARG A 386 5.50 2.39 -5.21
CA ARG A 386 5.20 3.66 -4.54
C ARG A 386 5.28 3.58 -3.03
N LEU A 387 5.99 4.52 -2.41
CA LEU A 387 6.07 4.70 -0.96
C LEU A 387 5.22 5.90 -0.52
N SER A 388 4.40 5.74 0.53
CA SER A 388 3.61 6.81 1.12
C SER A 388 3.72 6.80 2.65
N ILE A 389 4.01 7.96 3.23
CA ILE A 389 4.35 8.09 4.65
C ILE A 389 3.49 9.18 5.29
N SER A 390 2.85 8.88 6.42
CA SER A 390 1.99 9.81 7.16
C SER A 390 2.11 9.61 8.67
N SER A 391 2.05 10.70 9.43
CA SER A 391 2.05 10.66 10.89
C SER A 391 3.22 9.84 11.48
N THR A 392 4.43 10.00 10.92
CA THR A 392 5.62 9.25 11.37
C THR A 392 6.65 10.11 12.07
N THR A 393 7.42 9.54 13.00
CA THR A 393 8.50 10.23 13.72
C THR A 393 9.77 9.37 13.70
N GLY A 394 10.91 9.95 13.32
CA GLY A 394 12.22 9.28 13.39
C GLY A 394 12.37 8.04 12.49
N CYS A 395 11.52 7.87 11.48
CA CYS A 395 11.56 6.71 10.60
C CYS A 395 12.66 6.84 9.53
N THR A 396 13.28 5.71 9.18
CA THR A 396 14.30 5.62 8.13
C THR A 396 13.86 4.69 7.01
N PHE A 397 14.01 5.13 5.76
CA PHE A 397 13.57 4.41 4.56
C PHE A 397 14.75 4.18 3.63
N HIS A 398 15.10 2.90 3.43
CA HIS A 398 16.06 2.45 2.43
C HIS A 398 15.29 1.81 1.29
N VAL A 399 15.03 2.58 0.24
CA VAL A 399 14.08 2.17 -0.81
C VAL A 399 14.63 2.31 -2.21
N LEU A 400 14.15 1.42 -3.09
CA LEU A 400 14.26 1.52 -4.54
C LEU A 400 12.84 1.69 -5.06
N THR A 401 12.59 2.81 -5.74
CA THR A 401 11.23 3.11 -6.22
C THR A 401 11.23 3.94 -7.52
N PRO A 402 10.43 3.54 -8.52
CA PRO A 402 10.31 4.27 -9.79
C PRO A 402 9.42 5.51 -9.69
N THR A 403 8.84 5.80 -8.51
CA THR A 403 8.03 6.99 -8.25
C THR A 403 8.61 7.80 -7.08
N ARG A 404 8.22 9.07 -6.97
CA ARG A 404 8.68 9.93 -5.86
C ARG A 404 8.00 9.50 -4.54
N PRO A 405 8.75 9.21 -3.46
CA PRO A 405 8.14 8.92 -2.16
C PRO A 405 7.21 10.05 -1.69
N LEU A 406 6.01 9.70 -1.24
CA LEU A 406 5.00 10.68 -0.81
C LEU A 406 5.12 10.97 0.68
N LEU A 407 5.38 12.23 1.01
CA LEU A 407 5.33 12.76 2.37
C LEU A 407 4.00 13.46 2.59
N LEU A 408 3.16 12.82 3.40
CA LEU A 408 1.84 13.30 3.77
C LEU A 408 1.91 14.09 5.09
N SER A 409 0.77 14.35 5.72
CA SER A 409 0.71 15.13 6.98
C SER A 409 1.33 14.42 8.19
N GLY A 410 1.78 15.21 9.16
CA GLY A 410 2.25 14.74 10.48
C GLY A 410 3.60 14.02 10.52
N ASN A 411 4.49 14.23 9.57
CA ASN A 411 5.81 13.57 9.54
C ASN A 411 6.91 14.42 10.19
N GLN A 412 7.82 13.78 10.93
CA GLN A 412 8.95 14.41 11.61
C GLN A 412 10.21 13.54 11.53
N MET A 413 11.37 14.17 11.29
CA MET A 413 12.69 13.52 11.29
C MET A 413 12.79 12.30 10.36
N VAL A 414 12.15 12.35 9.19
CA VAL A 414 12.22 11.25 8.22
C VAL A 414 13.59 11.21 7.55
N THR A 415 14.20 10.04 7.45
CA THR A 415 15.48 9.87 6.74
C THR A 415 15.31 8.94 5.54
N PHE A 416 15.73 9.37 4.35
CA PHE A 416 15.78 8.54 3.15
C PHE A 416 17.21 8.15 2.80
N GLY A 417 17.43 6.87 2.49
CA GLY A 417 18.68 6.37 1.98
C GLY A 417 18.44 5.46 0.76
N PRO A 418 19.49 5.18 -0.03
CA PRO A 418 19.36 4.21 -1.11
C PRO A 418 19.07 2.84 -0.52
N PHE A 419 18.36 2.01 -1.30
CA PHE A 419 18.26 0.58 -1.03
C PHE A 419 19.65 -0.05 -0.90
N HIS A 420 19.84 -0.90 0.11
CA HIS A 420 21.18 -1.25 0.59
C HIS A 420 21.34 -2.69 1.06
N THR A 421 20.55 -3.60 0.52
CA THR A 421 20.60 -5.03 0.86
C THR A 421 20.37 -5.85 -0.40
N HIS A 422 20.66 -7.14 -0.34
CA HIS A 422 20.15 -8.11 -1.28
C HIS A 422 19.75 -9.39 -0.53
N TYR A 423 18.96 -10.24 -1.17
CA TYR A 423 18.81 -11.64 -0.80
C TYR A 423 18.81 -12.49 -2.08
N PRO A 424 19.20 -13.78 -2.01
CA PRO A 424 19.45 -14.60 -3.20
C PRO A 424 18.36 -14.63 -4.27
N MET A 425 17.07 -14.55 -3.90
CA MET A 425 15.94 -14.52 -4.84
C MET A 425 15.45 -13.11 -5.23
N LEU A 426 16.20 -12.04 -4.91
CA LEU A 426 15.68 -10.68 -5.01
C LEU A 426 15.38 -10.26 -6.46
N GLU A 427 16.28 -10.51 -7.39
CA GLU A 427 16.08 -10.11 -8.80
C GLU A 427 14.92 -10.89 -9.44
N ASP A 428 14.79 -12.19 -9.18
CA ASP A 428 13.63 -12.99 -9.59
C ASP A 428 12.32 -12.44 -9.03
N HIS A 429 12.32 -12.03 -7.75
CA HIS A 429 11.15 -11.42 -7.14
C HIS A 429 10.84 -10.05 -7.76
N MET A 430 11.86 -9.27 -8.11
CA MET A 430 11.71 -7.97 -8.79
C MET A 430 11.09 -8.16 -10.17
N ALA A 431 11.60 -9.10 -10.97
CA ALA A 431 11.08 -9.46 -12.28
C ALA A 431 9.60 -9.90 -12.20
N LYS A 432 9.24 -10.77 -11.24
CA LYS A 432 7.85 -11.19 -11.01
C LYS A 432 6.89 -10.05 -10.67
N THR A 433 7.39 -8.97 -10.06
CA THR A 433 6.60 -7.78 -9.71
C THR A 433 6.63 -6.67 -10.78
N GLY A 434 7.47 -6.80 -11.80
CA GLY A 434 7.68 -5.76 -12.80
C GLY A 434 8.39 -4.53 -12.24
N LEU A 435 9.29 -4.70 -11.27
CA LEU A 435 10.06 -3.60 -10.67
C LEU A 435 11.50 -3.63 -11.18
N ALA A 436 11.86 -2.62 -11.98
CA ALA A 436 13.22 -2.42 -12.46
C ALA A 436 14.08 -1.66 -11.43
N THR A 437 15.38 -1.66 -11.64
CA THR A 437 16.35 -0.89 -10.83
C THR A 437 16.39 0.59 -11.19
N VAL A 438 15.93 0.94 -12.40
CA VAL A 438 15.79 2.30 -12.92
C VAL A 438 14.42 2.48 -13.60
N PRO A 439 13.80 3.67 -13.54
CA PRO A 439 14.23 4.84 -12.78
C PRO A 439 14.14 4.62 -11.27
N ASN A 440 14.91 5.39 -10.49
CA ASN A 440 14.93 5.30 -9.04
C ASN A 440 14.92 6.69 -8.40
N TYR A 441 13.83 7.06 -7.75
CA TYR A 441 13.57 8.41 -7.21
C TYR A 441 13.50 8.46 -5.68
N TRP A 442 14.15 7.52 -4.98
CA TRP A 442 14.19 7.45 -3.52
C TRP A 442 14.65 8.76 -2.85
N ASP A 443 15.50 9.54 -3.53
CA ASP A 443 16.10 10.81 -3.07
C ASP A 443 15.27 12.05 -3.42
N LYS A 444 14.17 11.90 -4.18
CA LYS A 444 13.29 13.00 -4.60
C LYS A 444 11.88 12.90 -4.00
N PRO A 445 11.71 12.86 -2.66
CA PRO A 445 10.39 12.80 -2.07
C PRO A 445 9.53 14.03 -2.45
N MET A 446 8.22 13.84 -2.45
CA MET A 446 7.23 14.87 -2.75
C MET A 446 6.38 15.13 -1.50
N VAL A 447 6.41 16.36 -1.01
CA VAL A 447 5.54 16.81 0.09
C VAL A 447 4.18 17.18 -0.47
N VAL A 448 3.15 16.40 -0.14
CA VAL A 448 1.79 16.57 -0.66
C VAL A 448 0.96 17.50 0.23
N CYS A 449 1.16 17.46 1.55
CA CYS A 449 0.49 18.34 2.51
C CYS A 449 1.49 19.28 3.18
N ARG A 450 1.34 20.59 2.97
CA ARG A 450 2.07 21.61 3.73
C ARG A 450 1.15 22.13 4.83
N GLU A 451 1.28 21.59 6.03
CA GLU A 451 0.48 22.05 7.18
C GLU A 451 1.13 23.28 7.84
N HIS A 452 2.45 23.43 7.75
CA HIS A 452 3.21 24.61 8.22
C HIS A 452 4.46 24.85 7.35
N ASP A 453 4.96 26.09 7.31
CA ASP A 453 6.17 26.52 6.55
C ASP A 453 7.50 26.17 7.25
N ASP A 454 7.46 25.48 8.40
CA ASP A 454 8.64 25.22 9.22
C ASP A 454 9.19 23.79 9.13
N ALA A 455 10.52 23.73 9.11
CA ALA A 455 11.42 22.58 9.27
C ALA A 455 11.57 21.59 8.10
N ARG A 456 12.81 21.09 7.94
CA ARG A 456 13.17 19.97 7.05
C ARG A 456 12.44 18.70 7.52
N ILE A 457 11.25 18.43 6.96
CA ILE A 457 10.43 17.25 7.24
C ILE A 457 11.24 15.95 7.08
N PHE A 458 12.14 15.95 6.10
CA PHE A 458 13.02 14.84 5.81
C PHE A 458 14.46 15.30 5.58
N ARG A 459 15.39 14.35 5.67
CA ARG A 459 16.78 14.46 5.23
C ARG A 459 17.18 13.25 4.40
N LEU A 460 18.21 13.41 3.58
CA LEU A 460 18.89 12.27 2.96
C LEU A 460 19.95 11.74 3.94
N LEU A 461 20.12 10.42 3.99
CA LEU A 461 21.10 9.76 4.82
C LEU A 461 22.51 10.14 4.34
N SER A 462 23.36 10.60 5.24
CA SER A 462 24.75 10.94 4.88
C SER A 462 25.50 9.69 4.42
N PRO A 463 26.31 9.74 3.35
CA PRO A 463 27.19 8.64 2.96
C PRO A 463 28.12 8.18 4.10
N CYS A 464 28.51 9.07 5.01
CA CYS A 464 29.35 8.72 6.17
C CYS A 464 28.60 7.86 7.21
N GLU A 465 27.29 7.97 7.29
CA GLU A 465 26.40 7.21 8.18
C GLU A 465 25.93 5.90 7.53
N PHE A 466 26.21 5.69 6.24
CA PHE A 466 25.67 4.59 5.47
C PHE A 466 26.43 3.27 5.69
N TYR A 467 25.68 2.20 5.87
CA TYR A 467 26.16 0.81 5.91
C TYR A 467 25.23 -0.06 5.07
N VAL A 468 25.80 -1.10 4.46
CA VAL A 468 25.03 -2.17 3.81
C VAL A 468 24.34 -2.99 4.89
N PHE A 469 23.10 -3.38 4.63
CA PHE A 469 22.35 -4.26 5.51
C PHE A 469 22.52 -5.71 5.05
N VAL A 470 22.77 -6.61 6.01
CA VAL A 470 22.99 -8.04 5.75
C VAL A 470 21.75 -8.81 6.17
N ILE A 471 21.27 -9.68 5.28
CA ILE A 471 20.19 -10.62 5.59
C ILE A 471 20.80 -11.81 6.34
N PRO A 472 20.40 -12.08 7.60
CA PRO A 472 21.07 -13.07 8.44
C PRO A 472 20.55 -14.50 8.20
N PHE A 473 20.05 -14.81 7.01
CA PHE A 473 19.45 -16.11 6.67
C PHE A 473 20.06 -16.67 5.40
N GLU A 474 20.36 -17.96 5.43
CA GLU A 474 20.73 -18.71 4.23
C GLU A 474 19.51 -18.94 3.36
N MET A 475 19.65 -18.69 2.06
CA MET A 475 18.61 -18.86 1.04
C MET A 475 19.26 -19.29 -0.27
N GLU A 476 18.52 -20.01 -1.10
CA GLU A 476 18.94 -20.35 -2.46
C GLU A 476 18.58 -19.22 -3.43
N GLY A 477 19.43 -18.98 -4.44
CA GLY A 477 19.23 -18.00 -5.51
C GLY A 477 20.55 -17.38 -5.98
N ASP A 478 20.48 -16.60 -7.07
CA ASP A 478 21.66 -16.15 -7.81
C ASP A 478 22.06 -14.69 -7.51
N THR A 479 21.20 -13.90 -6.86
CA THR A 479 21.50 -12.51 -6.52
C THR A 479 22.53 -12.43 -5.39
N THR A 480 23.71 -11.90 -5.69
CA THR A 480 24.85 -11.78 -4.75
C THR A 480 25.25 -10.34 -4.44
N GLU A 481 24.63 -9.37 -5.10
CA GLU A 481 24.89 -7.94 -4.93
C GLU A 481 23.60 -7.12 -4.88
N ILE A 482 23.72 -5.83 -4.53
CA ILE A 482 22.57 -4.93 -4.44
C ILE A 482 22.09 -4.62 -5.87
N PRO A 483 20.85 -4.99 -6.26
CA PRO A 483 20.38 -4.75 -7.62
C PRO A 483 20.41 -3.26 -7.98
N GLY A 484 21.03 -2.95 -9.12
CA GLY A 484 21.22 -1.57 -9.58
C GLY A 484 22.39 -0.83 -8.91
N GLY A 485 23.10 -1.49 -7.99
CA GLY A 485 24.23 -0.92 -7.27
C GLY A 485 23.87 0.23 -6.34
N LEU A 486 24.91 0.91 -5.83
CA LEU A 486 24.77 2.07 -4.95
C LEU A 486 25.11 3.37 -5.71
N PRO A 487 24.49 4.50 -5.33
CA PRO A 487 24.88 5.78 -5.91
C PRO A 487 26.37 6.08 -5.62
N PRO A 488 27.10 6.77 -6.52
CA PRO A 488 28.56 6.89 -6.45
C PRO A 488 29.11 7.43 -5.13
N ALA A 489 28.40 8.37 -4.50
CA ALA A 489 28.80 8.94 -3.21
C ALA A 489 28.77 7.89 -2.07
N TYR A 490 27.76 7.02 -2.04
CA TYR A 490 27.64 5.95 -1.06
C TYR A 490 28.65 4.83 -1.33
N GLN A 491 28.82 4.45 -2.61
CA GLN A 491 29.83 3.48 -3.01
C GLN A 491 31.24 3.92 -2.61
N LYS A 492 31.60 5.19 -2.88
CA LYS A 492 32.89 5.76 -2.48
C LYS A 492 33.09 5.73 -0.97
N ALA A 493 32.06 6.05 -0.18
CA ALA A 493 32.13 6.01 1.27
C ALA A 493 32.37 4.58 1.80
N LEU A 494 31.74 3.57 1.20
CA LEU A 494 32.00 2.16 1.52
C LEU A 494 33.42 1.74 1.18
N SER A 495 33.90 2.04 -0.03
CA SER A 495 35.26 1.68 -0.46
C SER A 495 36.32 2.32 0.44
N GLN A 496 36.13 3.58 0.85
CA GLN A 496 37.01 4.24 1.82
C GLN A 496 37.02 3.55 3.19
N ARG A 497 35.87 3.06 3.64
CA ARG A 497 35.78 2.33 4.92
C ARG A 497 36.44 0.97 4.83
N GLU A 498 36.23 0.24 3.73
CA GLU A 498 36.87 -1.04 3.46
C GLU A 498 38.39 -0.90 3.36
N GLN A 499 38.89 0.17 2.74
CA GLN A 499 40.31 0.49 2.71
C GLN A 499 40.87 0.73 4.13
N LYS A 500 40.14 1.43 4.99
CA LYS A 500 40.54 1.62 6.40
C LYS A 500 40.61 0.29 7.16
N ILE A 501 39.68 -0.63 6.91
CA ILE A 501 39.69 -1.97 7.50
C ILE A 501 40.92 -2.75 7.02
N HIS A 502 41.22 -2.73 5.72
CA HIS A 502 42.41 -3.37 5.16
C HIS A 502 43.71 -2.80 5.73
N ILE A 503 43.82 -1.47 5.84
CA ILE A 503 44.96 -0.81 6.48
C ILE A 503 45.10 -1.28 7.93
N TRP A 504 44.01 -1.29 8.70
CA TRP A 504 44.02 -1.74 10.09
C TRP A 504 44.46 -3.21 10.23
N GLN A 505 43.90 -4.12 9.41
CA GLN A 505 44.30 -5.54 9.40
C GLN A 505 45.78 -5.72 9.06
N LYS A 506 46.29 -4.96 8.09
CA LYS A 506 47.71 -4.95 7.72
C LYS A 506 48.57 -4.45 8.89
N THR A 507 48.19 -3.34 9.53
CA THR A 507 48.89 -2.82 10.72
C THR A 507 48.94 -3.84 11.85
N VAL A 508 47.83 -4.54 12.14
CA VAL A 508 47.80 -5.59 13.17
C VAL A 508 48.71 -6.77 12.81
N LYS A 509 48.74 -7.17 11.54
CA LYS A 509 49.61 -8.26 11.06
C LYS A 509 51.10 -7.88 11.13
N GLU A 510 51.43 -6.63 10.80
CA GLU A 510 52.80 -6.11 10.76
C GLU A 510 53.33 -5.69 12.14
N ALA A 511 52.46 -5.50 13.14
CA ALA A 511 52.83 -5.10 14.49
C ALA A 511 53.69 -6.12 15.26
N GLY A 512 53.95 -7.33 14.71
CA GLY A 512 54.85 -8.31 15.32
C GLY A 512 54.39 -8.85 16.67
N LEU A 513 53.09 -8.78 16.98
CA LEU A 513 52.53 -9.14 18.28
C LEU A 513 52.84 -10.59 18.66
N THR A 514 53.31 -10.80 19.88
CA THR A 514 53.49 -12.13 20.49
C THR A 514 52.13 -12.83 20.68
N LYS A 515 52.13 -14.15 20.93
CA LYS A 515 50.88 -14.89 21.18
C LYS A 515 50.07 -14.29 22.34
N ASP A 516 50.73 -13.89 23.42
CA ASP A 516 50.08 -13.31 24.59
C ASP A 516 49.52 -11.91 24.29
N GLN A 517 50.26 -11.08 23.56
CA GLN A 517 49.81 -9.76 23.13
C GLN A 517 48.63 -9.84 22.17
N ARG A 518 48.60 -10.83 21.25
CA ARG A 518 47.45 -11.07 20.37
C ARG A 518 46.21 -11.44 21.17
N LYS A 519 46.36 -12.29 22.19
CA LYS A 519 45.26 -12.68 23.08
C LYS A 519 44.73 -11.47 23.86
N GLN A 520 45.60 -10.64 24.41
CA GLN A 520 45.21 -9.39 25.09
C GLN A 520 44.52 -8.42 24.14
N PHE A 521 45.04 -8.25 22.93
CA PHE A 521 44.45 -7.38 21.92
C PHE A 521 43.05 -7.87 21.51
N GLN A 522 42.88 -9.17 21.30
CA GLN A 522 41.59 -9.76 21.00
C GLN A 522 40.55 -9.47 22.08
N VAL A 523 40.91 -9.65 23.36
CA VAL A 523 40.02 -9.33 24.50
C VAL A 523 39.62 -7.85 24.51
N LEU A 524 40.54 -6.94 24.18
CA LEU A 524 40.23 -5.51 24.09
C LEU A 524 39.26 -5.19 22.94
N VAL A 525 39.45 -5.82 21.78
CA VAL A 525 38.56 -5.66 20.61
C VAL A 525 37.17 -6.21 20.93
N GLU A 526 37.09 -7.39 21.53
CA GLU A 526 35.84 -8.01 21.96
C GLU A 526 35.11 -7.12 22.97
N ASN A 527 35.80 -6.62 24.00
CA ASN A 527 35.22 -5.68 24.98
C ASN A 527 34.68 -4.41 24.31
N LYS A 528 35.43 -3.82 23.36
CA LYS A 528 34.97 -2.65 22.61
C LYS A 528 33.79 -2.96 21.71
N PHE A 529 33.73 -4.16 21.14
CA PHE A 529 32.58 -4.61 20.36
C PHE A 529 31.34 -4.81 21.25
N TYR A 530 31.49 -5.38 22.45
CA TYR A 530 30.39 -5.51 23.43
C TYR A 530 29.88 -4.14 23.90
N GLU A 531 30.78 -3.20 24.23
CA GLU A 531 30.40 -1.81 24.55
C GLU A 531 29.60 -1.19 23.40
N TRP A 532 30.04 -1.41 22.15
CA TRP A 532 29.34 -0.92 20.96
C TRP A 532 27.96 -1.57 20.79
N LEU A 533 27.82 -2.88 21.00
CA LEU A 533 26.53 -3.59 20.90
C LEU A 533 25.51 -3.06 21.92
N ILE A 534 25.95 -2.77 23.14
CA ILE A 534 25.10 -2.20 24.19
C ILE A 534 24.70 -0.77 23.83
N ASN A 535 25.67 0.08 23.45
CA ASN A 535 25.42 1.48 23.12
C ASN A 535 24.52 1.66 21.89
N THR A 536 24.53 0.70 20.96
CA THR A 536 23.73 0.74 19.72
C THR A 536 22.40 0.01 19.82
N GLY A 537 22.16 -0.76 20.89
CA GLY A 537 20.97 -1.61 21.03
C GLY A 537 20.91 -2.79 20.06
N GLN A 538 22.02 -3.12 19.40
CA GLN A 538 22.12 -4.21 18.41
C GLN A 538 22.17 -5.60 19.06
N SER A 539 22.42 -5.68 20.38
CA SER A 539 22.47 -6.95 21.12
C SER A 539 21.19 -7.78 20.95
N GLN A 540 20.02 -7.13 21.04
CA GLN A 540 18.72 -7.79 20.91
C GLN A 540 18.56 -8.52 19.57
N GLN A 541 19.10 -7.95 18.48
CA GLN A 541 19.05 -8.58 17.17
C GLN A 541 19.87 -9.87 17.16
N LEU A 542 21.10 -9.83 17.68
CA LEU A 542 21.98 -10.99 17.75
C LEU A 542 21.39 -12.09 18.64
N ASP A 543 20.92 -11.75 19.84
CA ASP A 543 20.32 -12.70 20.77
C ASP A 543 19.11 -13.42 20.15
N SER A 544 18.33 -12.71 19.34
CA SER A 544 17.13 -13.26 18.67
C SER A 544 17.43 -14.11 17.43
N LEU A 545 18.66 -14.08 16.91
CA LEU A 545 19.11 -14.85 15.75
C LEU A 545 19.86 -16.13 16.13
N VAL A 546 20.16 -16.34 17.43
CA VAL A 546 20.80 -17.57 17.91
C VAL A 546 19.82 -18.74 17.73
N PRO A 547 20.17 -19.78 16.94
CA PRO A 547 19.30 -20.94 16.79
C PRO A 547 19.08 -21.62 18.15
N PRO A 548 17.85 -22.10 18.46
CA PRO A 548 17.68 -23.01 19.60
C PRO A 548 18.58 -24.23 19.41
N ALA A 549 19.18 -24.72 20.50
CA ALA A 549 20.10 -25.85 20.48
C ALA A 549 19.50 -27.02 19.68
N ALA A 550 20.31 -27.63 18.82
CA ALA A 550 19.90 -28.63 17.82
C ALA A 550 19.10 -29.80 18.42
N GLY A 551 17.78 -29.65 18.49
CA GLY A 551 16.86 -30.67 19.01
C GLY A 551 15.49 -30.69 18.34
N SER A 552 15.13 -29.68 17.54
CA SER A 552 13.81 -29.59 16.91
C SER A 552 13.90 -29.45 15.39
N LYS A 553 14.23 -30.55 14.70
CA LYS A 553 13.86 -30.70 13.28
C LYS A 553 12.33 -30.77 13.21
N GLN A 554 11.65 -29.76 12.67
CA GLN A 554 10.24 -29.90 12.31
C GLN A 554 9.87 -29.22 10.99
N ALA A 555 8.92 -29.88 10.35
CA ALA A 555 8.57 -29.87 8.94
C ALA A 555 8.05 -28.54 8.39
N ALA A 556 8.39 -28.28 7.13
CA ALA A 556 7.73 -27.28 6.30
C ALA A 556 6.26 -27.68 6.07
N GLY A 557 5.34 -26.76 6.37
CA GLY A 557 3.90 -26.86 6.11
C GLY A 557 3.25 -25.50 5.94
#